data_AF-R8HIU6-F1
#
_entry.id   AF-R8HIU6-F1
#
_cell.length_a   1.000
_cell.length_b   1.000
_cell.length_c   1.000
_cell.angle_alpha   90.00
_cell.angle_beta   90.00
_cell.angle_gamma   90.00
#
_symmetry.space_group_name_H-M   'P 1'
#
loop_
_entity.id
_entity.type
_entity.pdbx_description
1 polymer ?
#
loop_
_entity_poly.entity_id
_entity_poly.type
_entity_poly.pdbx_seq_one_letter_code
_entity_poly.pdbx_strand_id
1 'polypeptide(L)'
;MHAEKLGSEIKKIRGMRGLTQKQLSDNVCHQSEVSRIESGAVYPSMDILQGIAAKLQVPIIHFYEVLIYSNIEKKKQFKDQIIVLCKQKKYKEIYNKVWNELKKEEYHPEFQQFLQWQYHVSAYVLKKIDYEYCILELKKLLNQQLTGIDMYQNLYIENAIANIYAENSYFKKSIELFEDILKQLEALHDNEEFDVKVRYNHAKALYLDDQYEESLYQVNKAIEISCRINSMALIGQLYYQRGECLGKLEYDGAEIEDAYKKASFFFDILEMHAYKEALANKISR
;
A
#
# COMPACT_ATOMS: atom_id res chain seq x y z
N MET A 1 -3.80 -21.67 -23.05
CA MET A 1 -3.32 -21.48 -21.67
C MET A 1 -3.89 -20.24 -20.97
N HIS A 2 -3.70 -19.00 -21.44
CA HIS A 2 -4.25 -17.80 -20.76
C HIS A 2 -5.74 -17.57 -21.06
N ALA A 3 -6.18 -17.76 -22.31
CA ALA A 3 -7.60 -17.71 -22.69
C ALA A 3 -8.46 -18.76 -21.95
N GLU A 4 -7.94 -19.97 -21.73
CA GLU A 4 -8.64 -21.02 -20.97
C GLU A 4 -8.79 -20.67 -19.49
N LYS A 5 -7.83 -19.97 -18.88
CA LYS A 5 -7.95 -19.47 -17.51
C LYS A 5 -9.07 -18.43 -17.41
N LEU A 6 -9.10 -17.46 -18.34
CA LEU A 6 -10.19 -16.48 -18.41
C LEU A 6 -11.54 -17.17 -18.61
N GLY A 7 -11.64 -18.07 -19.60
CA GLY A 7 -12.87 -18.79 -19.91
C GLY A 7 -13.38 -19.64 -18.76
N SER A 8 -12.50 -20.37 -18.09
CA SER A 8 -12.84 -21.19 -16.92
C SER A 8 -13.26 -20.36 -15.72
N GLU A 9 -12.64 -19.19 -15.50
CA GLU A 9 -13.05 -18.27 -14.43
C GLU A 9 -14.42 -17.64 -14.71
N ILE A 10 -14.68 -17.19 -15.95
CA ILE A 10 -16.02 -16.70 -16.37
C ILE A 10 -17.06 -17.79 -16.13
N LYS A 11 -16.78 -19.03 -16.58
CA LYS A 11 -17.68 -20.18 -16.40
C LYS A 11 -17.95 -20.48 -14.93
N LYS A 12 -16.90 -20.44 -14.10
CA LYS A 12 -16.99 -20.67 -12.65
C LYS A 12 -17.88 -19.62 -11.99
N ILE A 13 -17.62 -18.34 -12.22
CA ILE A 13 -18.41 -17.24 -11.64
C ILE A 13 -19.86 -17.30 -12.15
N ARG A 14 -20.07 -17.56 -13.45
CA ARG A 14 -21.41 -17.75 -14.03
C ARG A 14 -22.16 -18.87 -13.30
N GLY A 15 -21.51 -20.01 -13.08
CA GLY A 15 -22.06 -21.14 -12.34
C GLY A 15 -22.42 -20.78 -10.90
N MET A 16 -21.55 -20.06 -10.19
CA MET A 16 -21.81 -19.57 -8.83
C MET A 16 -23.00 -18.60 -8.77
N ARG A 17 -23.24 -17.84 -9.84
CA ARG A 17 -24.39 -16.94 -9.99
C ARG A 17 -25.66 -17.64 -10.50
N GLY A 18 -25.61 -18.93 -10.79
CA GLY A 18 -26.76 -19.71 -11.28
C GLY A 18 -27.24 -19.31 -12.68
N LEU A 19 -26.41 -18.64 -13.48
CA LEU A 19 -26.78 -18.16 -14.81
C LEU A 19 -26.50 -19.22 -15.89
N THR A 20 -27.39 -19.34 -16.87
CA THR A 20 -27.10 -20.09 -18.11
C THR A 20 -26.25 -19.26 -19.07
N GLN A 21 -25.57 -19.90 -20.02
CA GLN A 21 -24.83 -19.18 -21.07
C GLN A 21 -25.74 -18.24 -21.88
N LYS A 22 -27.00 -18.65 -22.09
CA LYS A 22 -28.00 -17.83 -22.77
C LYS A 22 -28.30 -16.55 -21.97
N GLN A 23 -28.61 -16.70 -20.68
CA GLN A 23 -28.85 -15.56 -19.79
C GLN A 23 -27.63 -14.64 -19.67
N LEU A 24 -26.41 -15.19 -19.70
CA LEU A 24 -25.18 -14.38 -19.72
C LEU A 24 -25.02 -13.63 -21.05
N SER A 25 -25.38 -14.23 -22.19
CA SER A 25 -25.27 -13.60 -23.51
C SER A 25 -26.35 -12.54 -23.79
N ASP A 26 -27.51 -12.61 -23.14
CA ASP A 26 -28.65 -11.72 -23.42
C ASP A 26 -28.26 -10.23 -23.33
N ASN A 27 -28.44 -9.47 -24.42
CA ASN A 27 -28.02 -8.06 -24.56
C ASN A 27 -26.51 -7.79 -24.45
N VAL A 28 -25.66 -8.82 -24.58
CA VAL A 28 -24.20 -8.69 -24.59
C VAL A 28 -23.62 -9.21 -25.89
N CYS A 29 -23.91 -10.46 -26.26
CA CYS A 29 -23.41 -11.09 -27.48
C CYS A 29 -24.28 -12.31 -27.84
N HIS A 30 -23.89 -13.07 -28.86
CA HIS A 30 -24.57 -14.34 -29.16
C HIS A 30 -24.15 -15.43 -28.16
N GLN A 31 -25.07 -16.33 -27.77
CA GLN A 31 -24.79 -17.42 -26.81
C GLN A 31 -23.58 -18.27 -27.21
N SER A 32 -23.43 -18.56 -28.51
CA SER A 32 -22.29 -19.33 -29.03
C SER A 32 -20.94 -18.66 -28.71
N GLU A 33 -20.91 -17.32 -28.67
CA GLU A 33 -19.70 -16.57 -28.36
C GLU A 33 -19.33 -16.74 -26.89
N VAL A 34 -20.29 -16.70 -25.96
CA VAL A 34 -20.06 -17.05 -24.54
C VAL A 34 -19.49 -18.45 -24.42
N SER A 35 -20.01 -19.44 -25.17
CA SER A 35 -19.49 -20.80 -25.12
C SER A 35 -18.03 -20.88 -25.60
N ARG A 36 -17.66 -20.13 -26.65
CA ARG A 36 -16.29 -20.09 -27.18
C ARG A 36 -15.33 -19.36 -26.25
N ILE A 37 -15.81 -18.31 -25.57
CA ILE A 37 -15.05 -17.60 -24.54
C ILE A 37 -14.79 -18.54 -23.35
N GLU A 38 -15.82 -19.22 -22.85
CA GLU A 38 -15.71 -20.13 -21.70
C GLU A 38 -14.80 -21.33 -21.95
N SER A 39 -14.71 -21.80 -23.20
CA SER A 39 -13.78 -22.85 -23.58
C SER A 39 -12.34 -22.34 -23.83
N GLY A 40 -12.12 -21.02 -23.80
CA GLY A 40 -10.84 -20.41 -24.13
C GLY A 40 -10.51 -20.42 -25.63
N ALA A 41 -11.48 -20.68 -26.50
CA ALA A 41 -11.29 -20.72 -27.95
C ALA A 41 -11.14 -19.31 -28.57
N VAL A 42 -11.65 -18.27 -27.91
CA VAL A 42 -11.53 -16.87 -28.33
C VAL A 42 -11.31 -15.96 -27.12
N TYR A 43 -10.63 -14.84 -27.34
CA TYR A 43 -10.67 -13.72 -26.39
C TYR A 43 -11.89 -12.85 -26.68
N PRO A 44 -12.64 -12.42 -25.64
CA PRO A 44 -13.70 -11.45 -25.82
C PRO A 44 -13.11 -10.09 -26.22
N SER A 45 -13.85 -9.34 -27.03
CA SER A 45 -13.61 -7.91 -27.22
C SER A 45 -13.95 -7.12 -25.94
N MET A 46 -13.48 -5.88 -25.84
CA MET A 46 -13.60 -5.06 -24.63
C MET A 46 -15.07 -4.83 -24.22
N ASP A 47 -15.94 -4.55 -25.18
CA ASP A 47 -17.39 -4.38 -25.01
C ASP A 47 -18.06 -5.66 -24.51
N ILE A 48 -17.71 -6.82 -25.06
CA ILE A 48 -18.23 -8.12 -24.61
C ILE A 48 -17.76 -8.42 -23.19
N LEU A 49 -16.48 -8.22 -22.89
CA LEU A 49 -15.92 -8.46 -21.56
C LEU A 49 -16.57 -7.53 -20.52
N GLN A 50 -16.82 -6.26 -20.86
CA GLN A 50 -17.54 -5.32 -20.02
C GLN A 50 -18.98 -5.76 -19.76
N GLY A 51 -19.70 -6.22 -20.79
CA GLY A 51 -21.06 -6.75 -20.65
C GLY A 51 -21.13 -8.00 -19.77
N ILE A 52 -20.17 -8.92 -19.93
CA ILE A 52 -20.02 -10.11 -19.08
C ILE A 52 -19.74 -9.69 -17.63
N ALA A 53 -18.78 -8.79 -17.42
CA ALA A 53 -18.40 -8.30 -16.09
C ALA A 53 -19.59 -7.65 -15.35
N ALA A 54 -20.37 -6.83 -16.05
CA ALA A 54 -21.57 -6.20 -15.51
C ALA A 54 -22.63 -7.23 -15.08
N LYS A 55 -22.93 -8.23 -15.91
CA LYS A 55 -23.90 -9.30 -15.56
C LYS A 55 -23.43 -10.19 -14.41
N LEU A 56 -22.14 -10.48 -14.35
CA LEU A 56 -21.57 -11.28 -13.27
C LEU A 56 -21.37 -10.49 -11.97
N GLN A 57 -21.52 -9.16 -12.04
CA GLN A 57 -21.26 -8.21 -10.95
C GLN A 57 -19.85 -8.37 -10.40
N VAL A 58 -18.87 -8.39 -11.31
CA VAL A 58 -17.44 -8.50 -10.97
C VAL A 58 -16.72 -7.35 -11.65
N PRO A 59 -15.79 -6.64 -10.96
CA PRO A 59 -14.97 -5.61 -11.57
C PRO A 59 -14.21 -6.17 -12.78
N ILE A 60 -14.23 -5.47 -13.91
CA ILE A 60 -13.58 -5.94 -15.15
C ILE A 60 -12.08 -6.21 -14.95
N ILE A 61 -11.42 -5.48 -14.03
CA ILE A 61 -10.00 -5.67 -13.69
C ILE A 61 -9.69 -7.09 -13.22
N HIS A 62 -10.64 -7.78 -12.55
CA HIS A 62 -10.46 -9.19 -12.14
C HIS A 62 -10.16 -10.11 -13.32
N PHE A 63 -10.80 -9.86 -14.47
CA PHE A 63 -10.56 -10.68 -15.67
C PHE A 63 -9.21 -10.39 -16.31
N TYR A 64 -8.75 -9.14 -16.28
CA TYR A 64 -7.39 -8.77 -16.71
C TYR A 64 -6.34 -9.38 -15.78
N GLU A 65 -6.56 -9.32 -14.48
CA GLU A 65 -5.74 -10.00 -13.49
C GLU A 65 -5.59 -11.49 -13.87
N VAL A 66 -6.71 -12.21 -14.01
CA VAL A 66 -6.73 -13.67 -14.28
C VAL A 66 -6.01 -14.05 -15.59
N LEU A 67 -6.03 -13.16 -16.58
CA LEU A 67 -5.27 -13.34 -17.82
C LEU A 67 -3.77 -13.31 -17.59
N ILE A 68 -3.31 -12.35 -16.79
CA ILE A 68 -1.88 -12.10 -16.60
C ILE A 68 -1.29 -13.12 -15.61
N TYR A 69 -2.05 -13.50 -14.57
CA TYR A 69 -1.50 -14.24 -13.43
C TYR A 69 -2.33 -15.47 -13.01
N SER A 70 -1.65 -16.53 -12.58
CA SER A 70 -2.28 -17.63 -11.84
C SER A 70 -2.33 -17.35 -10.34
N ASN A 71 -3.35 -17.91 -9.68
CA ASN A 71 -3.53 -17.90 -8.22
C ASN A 71 -3.67 -16.48 -7.62
N ILE A 72 -4.32 -15.56 -8.32
CA ILE A 72 -4.41 -14.15 -7.91
C ILE A 72 -5.06 -13.96 -6.56
N GLU A 73 -6.18 -14.63 -6.31
CA GLU A 73 -6.85 -14.55 -5.02
C GLU A 73 -5.91 -14.96 -3.87
N LYS A 74 -5.11 -16.01 -4.06
CA LYS A 74 -4.10 -16.42 -3.08
C LYS A 74 -3.00 -15.37 -2.93
N LYS A 75 -2.54 -14.76 -4.02
CA LYS A 75 -1.49 -13.71 -4.00
C LYS A 75 -1.99 -12.44 -3.34
N LYS A 76 -3.24 -12.04 -3.58
CA LYS A 76 -3.91 -10.92 -2.92
C LYS A 76 -4.03 -11.16 -1.43
N GLN A 77 -4.57 -12.32 -1.03
CA GLN A 77 -4.63 -12.71 0.38
C GLN A 77 -3.24 -12.77 1.04
N PHE A 78 -2.21 -13.19 0.30
CA PHE A 78 -0.84 -13.17 0.78
C PHE A 78 -0.34 -11.73 0.99
N LYS A 79 -0.52 -10.83 0.01
CA LYS A 79 -0.18 -9.40 0.14
C LYS A 79 -0.88 -8.80 1.37
N ASP A 80 -2.18 -9.03 1.54
CA ASP A 80 -2.98 -8.54 2.67
C ASP A 80 -2.44 -9.03 4.02
N GLN A 81 -2.09 -10.32 4.13
CA GLN A 81 -1.48 -10.88 5.34
C GLN A 81 -0.14 -10.22 5.67
N ILE A 82 0.71 -9.97 4.67
CA ILE A 82 1.99 -9.28 4.88
C ILE A 82 1.75 -7.83 5.33
N ILE A 83 0.80 -7.12 4.73
CA ILE A 83 0.44 -5.75 5.14
C ILE A 83 -0.01 -5.70 6.60
N VAL A 84 -0.84 -6.66 7.04
CA VAL A 84 -1.26 -6.77 8.45
C VAL A 84 -0.06 -7.02 9.37
N LEU A 85 0.85 -7.92 9.00
CA LEU A 85 2.07 -8.18 9.78
C LEU A 85 2.98 -6.95 9.85
N CYS A 86 3.06 -6.15 8.78
CA CYS A 86 3.79 -4.88 8.76
C CYS A 86 3.21 -3.89 9.77
N LYS A 87 1.88 -3.74 9.82
CA LYS A 87 1.20 -2.90 10.81
C LYS A 87 1.48 -3.36 12.24
N GLN A 88 1.58 -4.67 12.47
CA GLN A 88 1.93 -5.28 13.75
C GLN A 88 3.44 -5.33 14.04
N LYS A 89 4.29 -4.80 13.14
CA LYS A 89 5.76 -4.83 13.24
C LYS A 89 6.36 -6.24 13.43
N LYS A 90 5.69 -7.28 12.92
CA LYS A 90 6.12 -8.69 13.05
C LYS A 90 7.12 -9.11 11.96
N TYR A 91 8.25 -8.41 11.89
CA TYR A 91 9.23 -8.56 10.80
C TYR A 91 9.86 -9.95 10.70
N LYS A 92 10.00 -10.69 11.81
CA LYS A 92 10.50 -12.07 11.80
C LYS A 92 9.55 -13.01 11.06
N GLU A 93 8.24 -12.85 11.23
CA GLU A 93 7.23 -13.65 10.54
C GLU A 93 7.18 -13.30 9.05
N ILE A 94 7.24 -12.00 8.72
CA ILE A 94 7.30 -11.51 7.33
C ILE A 94 8.50 -12.14 6.62
N TYR A 95 9.69 -12.02 7.19
CA TYR A 95 10.92 -12.56 6.62
C TYR A 95 10.79 -14.05 6.27
N ASN A 96 10.29 -14.86 7.21
CA ASN A 96 10.12 -16.30 7.00
C ASN A 96 9.04 -16.62 5.95
N LYS A 97 7.87 -15.95 6.01
CA LYS A 97 6.77 -16.18 5.06
C LYS A 97 7.20 -15.85 3.64
N VAL A 98 7.77 -14.67 3.45
CA VAL A 98 8.20 -14.16 2.14
C VAL A 98 9.34 -15.02 1.58
N TRP A 99 10.30 -15.41 2.42
CA TRP A 99 11.39 -16.30 2.01
C TRP A 99 10.88 -17.67 1.53
N ASN A 100 9.91 -18.26 2.23
CA ASN A 100 9.32 -19.52 1.81
C ASN A 100 8.53 -19.39 0.50
N GLU A 101 7.90 -18.23 0.26
CA GLU A 101 7.19 -17.98 -0.99
C GLU A 101 8.14 -17.77 -2.18
N LEU A 102 9.24 -17.01 -1.98
CA LEU A 102 10.27 -16.79 -3.00
C LEU A 102 10.92 -18.10 -3.50
N LYS A 103 11.01 -19.12 -2.65
CA LYS A 103 11.56 -20.44 -3.00
C LYS A 103 10.71 -21.27 -3.95
N LYS A 104 9.43 -20.94 -4.13
CA LYS A 104 8.52 -21.76 -4.93
C LYS A 104 8.74 -21.64 -6.45
N GLU A 105 9.68 -20.80 -6.90
CA GLU A 105 10.05 -20.58 -8.30
C GLU A 105 8.85 -20.35 -9.25
N GLU A 106 7.74 -19.81 -8.74
CA GLU A 106 6.62 -19.38 -9.58
C GLU A 106 6.95 -18.03 -10.24
N TYR A 107 6.90 -17.98 -11.57
CA TYR A 107 7.15 -16.75 -12.32
C TYR A 107 5.95 -15.80 -12.28
N HIS A 108 6.09 -14.69 -11.57
CA HIS A 108 5.16 -13.57 -11.58
C HIS A 108 5.94 -12.29 -11.21
N PRO A 109 6.37 -11.48 -12.18
CA PRO A 109 7.30 -10.36 -11.94
C PRO A 109 6.85 -9.38 -10.85
N GLU A 110 5.62 -8.86 -10.93
CA GLU A 110 5.13 -7.88 -9.94
C GLU A 110 5.04 -8.47 -8.51
N PHE A 111 4.56 -9.71 -8.37
CA PHE A 111 4.50 -10.40 -7.09
C PHE A 111 5.90 -10.73 -6.57
N GLN A 112 6.84 -11.12 -7.43
CA GLN A 112 8.24 -11.32 -7.05
C GLN A 112 8.88 -10.01 -6.57
N GLN A 113 8.61 -8.88 -7.24
CA GLN A 113 9.08 -7.57 -6.79
C GLN A 113 8.52 -7.22 -5.41
N PHE A 114 7.22 -7.46 -5.17
CA PHE A 114 6.61 -7.31 -3.84
C PHE A 114 7.31 -8.18 -2.79
N LEU A 115 7.52 -9.47 -3.08
CA LEU A 115 8.18 -10.39 -2.17
C LEU A 115 9.62 -9.94 -1.89
N GLN A 116 10.40 -9.60 -2.91
CA GLN A 116 11.79 -9.15 -2.73
C GLN A 116 11.84 -7.86 -1.91
N TRP A 117 10.96 -6.89 -2.17
CA TRP A 117 10.85 -5.68 -1.38
C TRP A 117 10.62 -5.97 0.10
N GLN A 118 9.61 -6.79 0.43
CA GLN A 118 9.29 -7.15 1.81
C GLN A 118 10.40 -7.98 2.47
N TYR A 119 11.08 -8.82 1.70
CA TYR A 119 12.24 -9.58 2.15
C TYR A 119 13.39 -8.66 2.56
N HIS A 120 13.78 -7.71 1.71
CA HIS A 120 14.90 -6.80 2.00
C HIS A 120 14.58 -5.86 3.17
N VAL A 121 13.37 -5.31 3.25
CA VAL A 121 12.96 -4.46 4.37
C VAL A 121 12.96 -5.26 5.69
N SER A 122 12.40 -6.46 5.70
CA SER A 122 12.40 -7.29 6.91
C SER A 122 13.81 -7.76 7.29
N ALA A 123 14.68 -8.07 6.32
CA ALA A 123 16.07 -8.39 6.57
C ALA A 123 16.83 -7.22 7.22
N TYR A 124 16.61 -6.01 6.73
CA TYR A 124 17.19 -4.78 7.29
C TYR A 124 16.74 -4.54 8.73
N VAL A 125 15.43 -4.57 9.00
CA VAL A 125 14.89 -4.36 10.36
C VAL A 125 15.38 -5.41 11.35
N LEU A 126 15.58 -6.65 10.88
CA LEU A 126 16.14 -7.75 11.68
C LEU A 126 17.68 -7.71 11.78
N LYS A 127 18.33 -6.65 11.27
CA LYS A 127 19.78 -6.45 11.28
C LYS A 127 20.56 -7.58 10.59
N LYS A 128 19.96 -8.22 9.58
CA LYS A 128 20.60 -9.26 8.77
C LYS A 128 21.45 -8.69 7.63
N ILE A 129 21.13 -7.47 7.21
CA ILE A 129 21.83 -6.69 6.19
C ILE A 129 21.95 -5.25 6.68
N ASP A 130 22.96 -4.53 6.20
CA ASP A 130 23.10 -3.09 6.45
C ASP A 130 22.16 -2.26 5.55
N TYR A 131 22.07 -0.97 5.87
CA TYR A 131 21.15 -0.05 5.22
C TYR A 131 21.56 0.25 3.77
N GLU A 132 22.86 0.30 3.45
CA GLU A 132 23.35 0.59 2.09
C GLU A 132 23.03 -0.56 1.15
N TYR A 133 23.28 -1.79 1.60
CA TYR A 133 22.92 -3.00 0.85
C TYR A 133 21.40 -3.09 0.64
N CYS A 134 20.60 -2.81 1.68
CA CYS A 134 19.14 -2.81 1.54
C CYS A 134 18.68 -1.81 0.48
N ILE A 135 19.14 -0.57 0.54
CA ILE A 135 18.78 0.47 -0.44
C ILE A 135 19.23 0.09 -1.85
N LEU A 136 20.43 -0.49 -2.00
CA LEU A 136 20.93 -0.95 -3.29
C LEU A 136 19.97 -1.99 -3.91
N GLU A 137 19.57 -2.99 -3.15
CA GLU A 137 18.64 -4.02 -3.63
C GLU A 137 17.26 -3.43 -3.95
N LEU A 138 16.73 -2.53 -3.11
CA LEU A 138 15.46 -1.85 -3.40
C LEU A 138 15.52 -0.99 -4.68
N LYS A 139 16.62 -0.28 -4.93
CA LYS A 139 16.81 0.47 -6.17
C LYS A 139 16.90 -0.44 -7.40
N LYS A 140 17.50 -1.63 -7.27
CA LYS A 140 17.48 -2.63 -8.36
C LYS A 140 16.05 -3.04 -8.72
N LEU A 141 15.16 -3.17 -7.73
CA LEU A 141 13.74 -3.48 -7.97
C LEU A 141 13.05 -2.38 -8.77
N LEU A 142 13.34 -1.10 -8.48
CA LEU A 142 12.78 0.04 -9.22
C LEU A 142 13.24 0.08 -10.69
N ASN A 143 14.51 -0.30 -10.94
CA ASN A 143 15.09 -0.33 -12.28
C ASN A 143 14.52 -1.43 -13.19
N GLN A 144 13.73 -2.37 -12.66
CA GLN A 144 13.14 -3.44 -13.47
C GLN A 144 12.04 -2.93 -14.43
N GLN A 145 11.63 -1.66 -14.34
CA GLN A 145 10.60 -1.03 -15.18
C GLN A 145 9.37 -1.93 -15.39
N LEU A 146 8.90 -2.56 -14.31
CA LEU A 146 7.75 -3.47 -14.37
C LEU A 146 6.47 -2.66 -14.59
N THR A 147 5.76 -2.97 -15.67
CA THR A 147 4.37 -2.59 -15.85
C THR A 147 3.50 -3.64 -15.19
N GLY A 148 3.06 -3.35 -13.96
CA GLY A 148 2.18 -4.20 -13.15
C GLY A 148 0.77 -3.63 -13.03
N ILE A 149 -0.10 -4.37 -12.35
CA ILE A 149 -1.48 -3.97 -12.05
C ILE A 149 -1.49 -2.95 -10.90
N ASP A 150 -0.59 -3.12 -9.92
CA ASP A 150 -0.39 -2.18 -8.83
C ASP A 150 0.52 -1.01 -9.24
N MET A 151 -0.12 0.09 -9.65
CA MET A 151 0.56 1.33 -10.06
C MET A 151 1.34 2.01 -8.92
N TYR A 152 1.07 1.66 -7.66
CA TYR A 152 1.68 2.29 -6.48
C TYR A 152 2.87 1.53 -5.91
N GLN A 153 3.13 0.30 -6.38
CA GLN A 153 4.14 -0.57 -5.79
C GLN A 153 5.55 0.05 -5.80
N ASN A 154 5.93 0.73 -6.89
CA ASN A 154 7.22 1.44 -6.97
C ASN A 154 7.28 2.59 -5.95
N LEU A 155 6.20 3.37 -5.80
CA LEU A 155 6.14 4.45 -4.81
C LEU A 155 6.23 3.91 -3.38
N TYR A 156 5.66 2.73 -3.11
CA TYR A 156 5.83 2.07 -1.80
C TYR A 156 7.28 1.67 -1.52
N ILE A 157 8.00 1.19 -2.54
CA ILE A 157 9.42 0.87 -2.46
C ILE A 157 10.25 2.15 -2.23
N GLU A 158 9.95 3.23 -2.96
CA GLU A 158 10.59 4.54 -2.77
C GLU A 158 10.37 5.09 -1.36
N ASN A 159 9.14 5.02 -0.82
CA ASN A 159 8.85 5.40 0.55
C ASN A 159 9.64 4.57 1.57
N ALA A 160 9.87 3.28 1.29
CA ALA A 160 10.72 2.44 2.14
C ALA A 160 12.20 2.89 2.08
N ILE A 161 12.72 3.21 0.90
CA ILE A 161 14.08 3.75 0.72
C ILE A 161 14.24 5.08 1.48
N ALA A 162 13.28 5.99 1.34
CA ALA A 162 13.29 7.28 2.03
C ALA A 162 13.30 7.10 3.55
N ASN A 163 12.43 6.23 4.10
CA ASN A 163 12.45 5.90 5.53
C ASN A 163 13.81 5.37 6.01
N ILE A 164 14.45 4.47 5.24
CA ILE A 164 15.77 3.95 5.59
C ILE A 164 16.81 5.09 5.57
N TYR A 165 16.76 6.01 4.61
CA TYR A 165 17.64 7.18 4.65
C TYR A 165 17.42 8.05 5.89
N ALA A 166 16.16 8.36 6.25
CA ALA A 166 15.85 9.14 7.45
C ALA A 166 16.31 8.47 8.74
N GLU A 167 16.09 7.15 8.88
CA GLU A 167 16.51 6.38 10.06
C GLU A 167 18.03 6.33 10.25
N ASN A 168 18.80 6.52 9.18
CA ASN A 168 20.26 6.56 9.19
C ASN A 168 20.80 8.01 9.04
N SER A 169 20.00 9.01 9.42
CA SER A 169 20.38 10.44 9.46
C SER A 169 20.70 11.09 8.11
N TYR A 170 20.32 10.48 6.98
CA TYR A 170 20.42 11.09 5.66
C TYR A 170 19.17 11.91 5.33
N PHE A 171 18.84 12.90 6.18
CA PHE A 171 17.57 13.61 6.14
C PHE A 171 17.31 14.31 4.81
N LYS A 172 18.27 15.06 4.26
CA LYS A 172 18.11 15.76 2.96
C LYS A 172 17.71 14.82 1.82
N LYS A 173 18.41 13.68 1.68
CA LYS A 173 18.07 12.67 0.65
C LYS A 173 16.69 12.05 0.89
N SER A 174 16.32 11.85 2.15
CA SER A 174 14.99 11.33 2.49
C SER A 174 13.89 12.34 2.13
N ILE A 175 14.10 13.62 2.43
CA ILE A 175 13.16 14.71 2.14
C ILE A 175 12.95 14.84 0.63
N GLU A 176 14.04 14.92 -0.15
CA GLU A 176 13.98 14.95 -1.62
C GLU A 176 13.15 13.79 -2.20
N LEU A 177 13.38 12.57 -1.70
CA LEU A 177 12.60 11.40 -2.14
C LEU A 177 11.12 11.50 -1.74
N PHE A 178 10.79 11.98 -0.54
CA PHE A 178 9.40 12.16 -0.15
C PHE A 178 8.69 13.21 -0.98
N GLU A 179 9.35 14.32 -1.32
CA GLU A 179 8.81 15.32 -2.23
C GLU A 179 8.53 14.75 -3.62
N ASP A 180 9.45 13.95 -4.16
CA ASP A 180 9.27 13.31 -5.46
C ASP A 180 8.13 12.27 -5.46
N ILE A 181 7.96 11.52 -4.37
CA ILE A 181 6.81 10.62 -4.20
C ILE A 181 5.50 11.43 -4.17
N LEU A 182 5.45 12.54 -3.41
CA LEU A 182 4.25 13.37 -3.30
C LEU A 182 3.87 14.01 -4.64
N LYS A 183 4.84 14.50 -5.42
CA LYS A 183 4.60 15.01 -6.79
C LYS A 183 4.00 13.94 -7.71
N GLN A 184 4.48 12.70 -7.61
CA GLN A 184 3.94 11.59 -8.39
C GLN A 184 2.53 11.20 -7.95
N LEU A 185 2.24 11.21 -6.64
CA LEU A 185 0.90 10.94 -6.11
C LEU A 185 -0.11 12.02 -6.53
N GLU A 186 0.31 13.28 -6.54
CA GLU A 186 -0.50 14.39 -7.07
C GLU A 186 -0.84 14.21 -8.55
N ALA A 187 -0.04 13.48 -9.34
CA ALA A 187 -0.40 13.15 -10.72
C ALA A 187 -1.42 12.00 -10.82
N LEU A 188 -1.34 11.01 -9.90
CA LEU A 188 -2.12 9.77 -9.95
C LEU A 188 -3.52 9.85 -9.29
N HIS A 189 -3.76 10.82 -8.39
CA HIS A 189 -5.07 11.18 -7.79
C HIS A 189 -5.88 10.09 -7.02
N ASP A 190 -5.39 8.87 -6.80
CA ASP A 190 -6.27 7.76 -6.36
C ASP A 190 -5.88 7.04 -5.03
N ASN A 191 -4.85 7.48 -4.29
CA ASN A 191 -4.42 6.80 -3.06
C ASN A 191 -4.09 7.74 -1.89
N GLU A 192 -5.14 8.34 -1.32
CA GLU A 192 -5.04 9.31 -0.24
C GLU A 192 -4.51 8.72 1.08
N GLU A 193 -4.79 7.44 1.40
CA GLU A 193 -4.22 6.81 2.59
C GLU A 193 -2.69 6.70 2.51
N PHE A 194 -2.16 6.42 1.32
CA PHE A 194 -0.72 6.40 1.12
C PHE A 194 -0.12 7.80 1.12
N ASP A 195 -0.80 8.80 0.53
CA ASP A 195 -0.40 10.22 0.64
C ASP A 195 -0.20 10.61 2.11
N VAL A 196 -1.19 10.34 2.97
CA VAL A 196 -1.12 10.61 4.42
C VAL A 196 0.13 9.97 5.05
N LYS A 197 0.43 8.72 4.68
CA LYS A 197 1.59 7.99 5.20
C LYS A 197 2.90 8.62 4.75
N VAL A 198 3.01 9.02 3.49
CA VAL A 198 4.20 9.69 2.95
C VAL A 198 4.39 11.04 3.64
N ARG A 199 3.33 11.85 3.78
CA ARG A 199 3.40 13.14 4.47
C ARG A 199 3.79 13.00 5.94
N TYR A 200 3.30 11.99 6.65
CA TYR A 200 3.72 11.71 8.01
C TYR A 200 5.22 11.40 8.12
N ASN A 201 5.74 10.53 7.23
CA ASN A 201 7.17 10.19 7.22
C ASN A 201 8.02 11.42 6.82
N HIS A 202 7.54 12.20 5.86
CA HIS A 202 8.15 13.45 5.43
C HIS A 202 8.22 14.47 6.56
N ALA A 203 7.12 14.70 7.27
CA ALA A 203 7.07 15.58 8.43
C ALA A 203 8.08 15.16 9.51
N LYS A 204 8.22 13.86 9.77
CA LYS A 204 9.22 13.36 10.72
C LYS A 204 10.65 13.64 10.24
N ALA A 205 10.94 13.44 8.97
CA ALA A 205 12.26 13.73 8.41
C ALA A 205 12.59 15.23 8.49
N LEU A 206 11.64 16.09 8.13
CA LEU A 206 11.74 17.56 8.27
C LEU A 206 12.00 17.97 9.72
N TYR A 207 11.24 17.40 10.67
CA TYR A 207 11.41 17.68 12.09
C TYR A 207 12.81 17.31 12.61
N LEU A 208 13.37 16.20 12.14
CA LEU A 208 14.72 15.76 12.50
C LEU A 208 15.83 16.59 11.82
N ASP A 209 15.50 17.29 10.73
CA ASP A 209 16.37 18.25 10.05
C ASP A 209 16.11 19.71 10.52
N ASP A 210 15.44 19.88 11.66
CA ASP A 210 15.09 21.16 12.29
C ASP A 210 14.19 22.09 11.43
N GLN A 211 13.56 21.57 10.39
CA GLN A 211 12.58 22.28 9.53
C GLN A 211 11.17 22.18 10.13
N TYR A 212 10.97 22.86 11.26
CA TYR A 212 9.76 22.67 12.08
C TYR A 212 8.49 23.25 11.45
N GLU A 213 8.57 24.37 10.72
CA GLU A 213 7.40 24.98 10.05
C GLU A 213 6.90 24.11 8.90
N GLU A 214 7.81 23.63 8.06
CA GLU A 214 7.51 22.72 6.95
C GLU A 214 6.98 21.38 7.48
N SER A 215 7.55 20.87 8.57
CA SER A 215 7.04 19.68 9.25
C SER A 215 5.59 19.88 9.68
N LEU A 216 5.29 21.00 10.37
CA LEU A 216 3.93 21.32 10.81
C LEU A 216 2.96 21.46 9.62
N TYR A 217 3.40 22.07 8.52
CA TYR A 217 2.60 22.16 7.30
C TYR A 217 2.22 20.77 6.76
N GLN A 218 3.18 19.86 6.62
CA GLN A 218 2.93 18.50 6.14
C GLN A 218 2.01 17.71 7.08
N VAL A 219 2.19 17.86 8.40
CA VAL A 219 1.32 17.23 9.41
C VAL A 219 -0.12 17.73 9.26
N ASN A 220 -0.32 19.04 9.15
CA ASN A 220 -1.65 19.62 9.05
C ASN A 220 -2.36 19.19 7.77
N LYS A 221 -1.62 19.12 6.66
CA LYS A 221 -2.15 18.60 5.39
C LYS A 221 -2.56 17.12 5.51
N ALA A 222 -1.73 16.30 6.15
CA ALA A 222 -2.04 14.90 6.38
C ALA A 222 -3.25 14.69 7.31
N ILE A 223 -3.44 15.55 8.33
CA ILE A 223 -4.63 15.55 9.20
C ILE A 223 -5.88 15.91 8.39
N GLU A 224 -5.83 16.95 7.57
CA GLU A 224 -6.93 17.37 6.68
C GLU A 224 -7.39 16.22 5.79
N ILE A 225 -6.43 15.56 5.12
CA ILE A 225 -6.71 14.41 4.25
C ILE A 225 -7.28 13.24 5.07
N SER A 226 -6.67 12.89 6.20
CA SER A 226 -7.14 11.81 7.08
C SER A 226 -8.60 11.99 7.51
N CYS A 227 -8.97 13.22 7.88
CA CYS A 227 -10.35 13.56 8.22
C CYS A 227 -11.29 13.47 7.00
N ARG A 228 -10.87 13.98 5.84
CA ARG A 228 -11.66 13.91 4.59
C ARG A 228 -12.01 12.47 4.20
N ILE A 229 -11.04 11.56 4.32
CA ILE A 229 -11.20 10.15 3.93
C ILE A 229 -11.69 9.26 5.08
N ASN A 230 -11.95 9.82 6.26
CA ASN A 230 -12.34 9.10 7.48
C ASN A 230 -11.34 8.00 7.90
N SER A 231 -10.03 8.20 7.67
CA SER A 231 -9.01 7.22 8.04
C SER A 231 -8.36 7.58 9.38
N MET A 232 -8.42 6.63 10.32
CA MET A 232 -7.77 6.75 11.64
C MET A 232 -6.37 6.10 11.68
N ALA A 233 -5.86 5.61 10.55
CA ALA A 233 -4.66 4.77 10.52
C ALA A 233 -3.40 5.44 11.09
N LEU A 234 -3.27 6.76 10.91
CA LEU A 234 -2.12 7.55 11.38
C LEU A 234 -2.52 8.81 12.17
N ILE A 235 -3.81 9.04 12.41
CA ILE A 235 -4.30 10.33 12.93
C ILE A 235 -3.80 10.62 14.34
N GLY A 236 -3.66 9.60 15.20
CA GLY A 236 -3.06 9.77 16.54
C GLY A 236 -1.59 10.17 16.47
N GLN A 237 -0.82 9.51 15.59
CA GLN A 237 0.59 9.82 15.35
C GLN A 237 0.78 11.21 14.74
N LEU A 238 -0.14 11.63 13.87
CA LEU A 238 -0.16 12.97 13.28
C LEU A 238 -0.40 14.05 14.34
N TYR A 239 -1.40 13.88 15.20
CA TYR A 239 -1.63 14.83 16.31
C TYR A 239 -0.45 14.88 17.28
N TYR A 240 0.20 13.74 17.54
CA TYR A 240 1.43 13.72 18.33
C TYR A 240 2.56 14.52 17.67
N GLN A 241 2.80 14.29 16.37
CA GLN A 241 3.81 15.04 15.61
C GLN A 241 3.47 16.53 15.51
N ARG A 242 2.18 16.89 15.46
CA ARG A 242 1.73 18.28 15.54
C ARG A 242 2.16 18.92 16.86
N GLY A 243 1.90 18.24 17.98
CA GLY A 243 2.32 18.71 19.30
C GLY A 243 3.84 18.92 19.41
N GLU A 244 4.64 18.03 18.79
CA GLU A 244 6.09 18.19 18.72
C GLU A 244 6.51 19.47 17.99
N CYS A 245 5.92 19.72 16.81
CA CYS A 245 6.26 20.89 16.02
C CYS A 245 5.82 22.18 16.72
N LEU A 246 4.62 22.20 17.30
CA LEU A 246 4.10 23.36 18.05
C LEU A 246 4.99 23.69 19.26
N GLY A 247 5.47 22.68 19.98
CA GLY A 247 6.39 22.88 21.11
C GLY A 247 7.74 23.45 20.68
N LYS A 248 8.27 23.04 19.52
CA LYS A 248 9.51 23.59 18.97
C LYS A 248 9.37 25.01 18.43
N LEU A 249 8.19 25.36 17.95
CA LEU A 249 7.87 26.69 17.44
C LEU A 249 7.33 27.63 18.52
N GLU A 250 7.35 27.23 19.79
CA GLU A 250 6.93 28.03 20.95
C GLU A 250 5.51 28.59 20.85
N TYR A 251 4.57 27.78 20.31
CA TYR A 251 3.14 28.11 20.28
C TYR A 251 2.53 28.11 21.69
N ASP A 252 1.29 28.60 21.82
CA ASP A 252 0.59 28.66 23.09
C ASP A 252 0.45 27.26 23.74
N GLY A 253 0.64 27.20 25.06
CA GLY A 253 0.59 25.95 25.81
C GLY A 253 -0.74 25.19 25.65
N ALA A 254 -1.86 25.90 25.47
CA ALA A 254 -3.16 25.28 25.25
C ALA A 254 -3.26 24.58 23.89
N GLU A 255 -2.62 25.12 22.85
CA GLU A 255 -2.60 24.50 21.51
C GLU A 255 -1.74 23.23 21.50
N ILE A 256 -0.61 23.26 22.21
CA ILE A 256 0.27 22.10 22.39
C ILE A 256 -0.48 21.00 23.16
N GLU A 257 -1.14 21.36 24.26
CA GLU A 257 -1.91 20.43 25.08
C GLU A 257 -3.08 19.81 24.31
N ASP A 258 -3.82 20.59 23.51
CA ASP A 258 -4.91 20.10 22.66
C ASP A 258 -4.42 19.05 21.65
N ALA A 259 -3.28 19.29 21.00
CA ALA A 259 -2.69 18.35 20.07
C ALA A 259 -2.35 17.00 20.76
N TYR A 260 -1.73 17.04 21.94
CA TYR A 260 -1.42 15.82 22.68
C TYR A 260 -2.65 15.12 23.27
N LYS A 261 -3.68 15.86 23.70
CA LYS A 261 -4.97 15.29 24.13
C LYS A 261 -5.64 14.51 23.00
N LYS A 262 -5.68 15.09 21.79
CA LYS A 262 -6.20 14.40 20.60
C LYS A 262 -5.39 13.15 20.28
N ALA A 263 -4.06 13.22 20.33
CA ALA A 263 -3.20 12.06 20.14
C ALA A 263 -3.50 10.93 21.15
N SER A 264 -3.59 11.27 22.45
CA SER A 264 -3.93 10.32 23.51
C SER A 264 -5.29 9.66 23.30
N PHE A 265 -6.30 10.43 22.88
CA PHE A 265 -7.64 9.90 22.60
C PHE A 265 -7.61 8.80 21.52
N PHE A 266 -6.89 9.03 20.43
CA PHE A 266 -6.76 8.04 19.36
C PHE A 266 -5.90 6.84 19.78
N PHE A 267 -4.82 7.04 20.54
CA PHE A 267 -4.03 5.92 21.04
C PHE A 267 -4.81 5.01 22.00
N ASP A 268 -5.76 5.58 22.74
CA ASP A 268 -6.64 4.83 23.63
C ASP A 268 -7.66 4.00 22.85
N ILE A 269 -8.39 4.62 21.92
CA ILE A 269 -9.43 3.93 21.13
C ILE A 269 -8.83 2.85 20.21
N LEU A 270 -7.62 3.07 19.69
CA LEU A 270 -6.95 2.15 18.79
C LEU A 270 -6.04 1.14 19.50
N GLU A 271 -6.07 1.10 20.85
CA GLU A 271 -5.27 0.20 21.70
C GLU A 271 -3.76 0.26 21.39
N MET A 272 -3.24 1.45 21.08
CA MET A 272 -1.84 1.68 20.71
C MET A 272 -0.96 1.88 21.94
N HIS A 273 -0.84 0.84 22.79
CA HIS A 273 -0.19 0.92 24.11
C HIS A 273 1.23 1.53 24.07
N ALA A 274 2.08 1.14 23.12
CA ALA A 274 3.44 1.66 23.01
C ALA A 274 3.49 3.18 22.73
N TYR A 275 2.52 3.71 21.98
CA TYR A 275 2.43 5.13 21.70
C TYR A 275 1.87 5.91 22.89
N LYS A 276 0.94 5.31 23.64
CA LYS A 276 0.41 5.86 24.89
C LYS A 276 1.52 6.03 25.94
N GLU A 277 2.37 5.01 26.11
CA GLU A 277 3.51 5.08 27.03
C GLU A 277 4.50 6.18 26.66
N ALA A 278 4.82 6.32 25.36
CA ALA A 278 5.71 7.38 24.88
C ALA A 278 5.15 8.79 25.16
N LEU A 279 3.83 8.97 25.04
CA LEU A 279 3.15 10.24 25.29
C LEU A 279 3.06 10.57 26.79
N ALA A 280 2.78 9.57 27.64
CA ALA A 280 2.68 9.75 29.09
C ALA A 280 3.98 10.28 29.71
N ASN A 281 5.13 9.76 29.26
CA ASN A 281 6.45 10.18 29.73
C ASN A 281 6.79 11.65 29.39
N LYS A 282 6.08 12.24 28.42
CA LYS A 282 6.27 13.65 28.02
C LYS A 282 5.37 14.61 28.77
N ILE A 283 4.12 14.26 29.00
CA ILE A 283 3.19 15.12 29.75
C ILE A 283 3.61 15.25 31.22
N SER A 284 4.33 14.26 31.74
CA SER A 284 4.86 14.28 33.12
C SER A 284 6.17 15.07 33.31
N ARG A 285 6.70 15.73 32.27
CA ARG A 285 7.92 16.56 32.31
C ARG A 285 7.58 18.01 32.01
#